data_AF-A0A0W0YKU0-F1
#
_entry.id   AF-A0A0W0YKU0-F1
#
_cell.length_a   1.000
_cell.length_b   1.000
_cell.length_c   1.000
_cell.angle_alpha   90.00
_cell.angle_beta   90.00
_cell.angle_gamma   90.00
#
_symmetry.space_group_name_H-M   'P 1'
#
loop_
_entity.id
_entity.type
_entity.pdbx_description
1 polymer ?
#
loop_
_entity_poly.entity_id
_entity_poly.type
_entity_poly.pdbx_seq_one_letter_code
_entity_poly.pdbx_strand_id
1 'polypeptide(L)'
;MNGFSKLTLFLIVCFVIQAKSFAHKPYNELQVSHVNLYHYPKEIVVHAPDVEVTIGDLHGNALKLLNFLIRNDVIKIPEKEYQLFVAIYKKSPDELTARDLELFQIILNTAQINRAHKIRFLGDDLCDRGMNDYYTLAIYKRLDTAAVPFEVVLSNHGNFFLTAYERPEQSFSYNPYGDGENEALVQSMLHLGKIIDRGLVDKKEVLDTVRNHYLKHLVLPGYTLTPAKNEITLYSHAPVDIAMLASLAHDLKVPFHDDTLDELRLSLDEINKQIQQWIMSNTFSLNYWRLNREHKKDNTQSPLKQVLWNRDYTILKRAYHPENKSYTVNYVHGHDSMSNVFNLDNLFGKGGYKEYKGPYAVHVTHS
;
A
#
# COMPACT_ATOMS: atom_id res chain seq x y z
N MET A 1 -79.48 23.04 13.04
CA MET A 1 -79.04 21.80 13.70
C MET A 1 -78.45 20.89 12.64
N ASN A 2 -77.31 20.27 12.96
CA ASN A 2 -76.56 19.25 12.19
C ASN A 2 -75.91 19.79 10.90
N GLY A 3 -74.59 19.98 10.78
CA GLY A 3 -73.47 19.28 11.42
C GLY A 3 -72.95 18.20 10.48
N PHE A 4 -72.01 18.54 9.60
CA PHE A 4 -71.21 17.54 8.88
C PHE A 4 -69.75 17.98 8.77
N SER A 5 -68.89 17.02 9.08
CA SER A 5 -67.49 17.13 9.45
C SER A 5 -66.57 17.36 8.25
N LYS A 6 -65.51 18.14 8.51
CA LYS A 6 -64.31 18.19 7.66
C LYS A 6 -63.46 16.97 7.98
N LEU A 7 -63.33 16.05 7.02
CA LEU A 7 -62.35 14.96 7.07
C LEU A 7 -61.12 15.40 6.25
N THR A 8 -60.06 15.80 6.94
CA THR A 8 -58.77 16.13 6.35
C THR A 8 -58.03 14.82 6.06
N LEU A 9 -57.87 14.49 4.78
CA LEU A 9 -57.12 13.32 4.32
C LEU A 9 -55.62 13.64 4.33
N PHE A 10 -54.88 13.07 5.27
CA PHE A 10 -53.41 13.10 5.29
C PHE A 10 -52.88 12.13 4.23
N LEU A 11 -52.31 12.66 3.14
CA LEU A 11 -51.58 11.86 2.16
C LEU A 11 -50.19 11.54 2.74
N ILE A 12 -50.01 10.32 3.25
CA ILE A 12 -48.68 9.77 3.55
C ILE A 12 -48.05 9.40 2.20
N VAL A 13 -47.12 10.23 1.73
CA VAL A 13 -46.25 9.91 0.61
C VAL A 13 -45.21 8.90 1.13
N CYS A 14 -45.52 7.61 0.97
CA CYS A 14 -44.53 6.56 1.12
C CYS A 14 -43.51 6.71 -0.01
N PHE A 15 -42.33 7.25 0.30
CA PHE A 15 -41.15 7.08 -0.53
C PHE A 15 -40.77 5.60 -0.53
N VAL A 16 -41.24 4.88 -1.54
CA VAL A 16 -40.67 3.59 -1.91
C VAL A 16 -39.30 3.90 -2.51
N ILE A 17 -38.27 3.88 -1.67
CA ILE A 17 -36.90 3.75 -2.15
C ILE A 17 -36.84 2.38 -2.82
N GLN A 18 -36.88 2.38 -4.15
CA GLN A 18 -36.50 1.20 -4.92
C GLN A 18 -35.05 0.89 -4.56
N ALA A 19 -34.86 -0.05 -3.64
CA ALA A 19 -33.61 -0.77 -3.48
C ALA A 19 -33.34 -1.40 -4.84
N LYS A 20 -32.50 -0.75 -5.66
CA LYS A 20 -31.89 -1.41 -6.81
C LYS A 20 -31.24 -2.65 -6.23
N SER A 21 -31.72 -3.82 -6.64
CA SER A 21 -31.04 -5.07 -6.35
C SER A 21 -29.63 -4.90 -6.91
N PHE A 22 -28.67 -4.67 -6.02
CA PHE A 22 -27.27 -4.85 -6.35
C PHE A 22 -27.16 -6.32 -6.73
N ALA A 23 -27.17 -6.61 -8.04
CA ALA A 23 -26.66 -7.88 -8.52
C ALA A 23 -25.32 -8.07 -7.80
N HIS A 24 -25.19 -9.16 -7.03
CA HIS A 24 -24.05 -9.38 -6.15
C HIS A 24 -22.75 -9.14 -6.92
N LYS A 25 -22.12 -7.99 -6.66
CA LYS A 25 -20.79 -7.72 -7.17
C LYS A 25 -19.85 -8.79 -6.61
N PRO A 26 -18.87 -9.27 -7.40
CA PRO A 26 -17.83 -10.13 -6.87
C PRO A 26 -17.20 -9.50 -5.63
N TYR A 27 -16.89 -10.29 -4.61
CA TYR A 27 -16.27 -9.78 -3.37
C TYR A 27 -14.82 -9.31 -3.59
N ASN A 28 -14.18 -9.80 -4.64
CA ASN A 28 -12.84 -9.43 -5.08
C ASN A 28 -12.94 -9.04 -6.55
N GLU A 29 -12.59 -7.79 -6.88
CA GLU A 29 -12.64 -7.27 -8.25
C GLU A 29 -11.30 -6.67 -8.66
N LEU A 30 -10.83 -7.00 -9.86
CA LEU A 30 -9.74 -6.29 -10.51
C LEU A 30 -10.32 -5.22 -11.43
N GLN A 31 -10.09 -3.95 -11.08
CA GLN A 31 -10.51 -2.82 -11.91
C GLN A 31 -9.30 -2.27 -12.67
N VAL A 32 -9.37 -2.28 -14.00
CA VAL A 32 -8.31 -1.78 -14.89
C VAL A 32 -8.84 -0.65 -15.75
N SER A 33 -8.11 0.47 -15.77
CA SER A 33 -8.38 1.60 -16.67
C SER A 33 -7.06 2.13 -17.23
N HIS A 34 -7.11 3.06 -18.19
CA HIS A 34 -5.91 3.70 -18.72
C HIS A 34 -5.81 5.13 -18.17
N VAL A 35 -4.67 5.45 -17.57
CA VAL A 35 -4.45 6.73 -16.89
C VAL A 35 -3.18 7.39 -17.42
N ASN A 36 -3.17 8.73 -17.41
CA ASN A 36 -1.97 9.54 -17.60
C ASN A 36 -1.72 10.35 -16.32
N LEU A 37 -0.61 10.08 -15.63
CA LEU A 37 -0.24 10.73 -14.37
C LEU A 37 0.05 12.23 -14.52
N TYR A 38 0.28 12.74 -15.73
CA TYR A 38 0.45 14.18 -15.95
C TYR A 38 -0.86 14.95 -16.09
N HIS A 39 -2.01 14.26 -16.06
CA HIS A 39 -3.32 14.91 -16.09
C HIS A 39 -4.10 14.58 -14.83
N TYR A 40 -4.93 15.54 -14.41
CA TYR A 40 -5.82 15.33 -13.29
C TYR A 40 -6.80 14.17 -13.61
N PRO A 41 -7.11 13.31 -12.64
CA PRO A 41 -8.09 12.24 -12.85
C PRO A 41 -9.46 12.79 -13.28
N LYS A 42 -9.93 12.37 -14.46
CA LYS A 42 -11.28 12.70 -14.94
C LYS A 42 -12.37 11.82 -14.32
N GLU A 43 -11.98 10.61 -13.97
CA GLU A 43 -12.86 9.61 -13.36
C GLU A 43 -12.45 9.47 -11.89
N ILE A 44 -13.42 9.74 -11.01
CA ILE A 44 -13.29 9.57 -9.56
C ILE A 44 -14.35 8.56 -9.15
N VAL A 45 -13.91 7.46 -8.55
CA VAL A 45 -14.74 6.37 -8.06
C VAL A 45 -14.98 6.59 -6.58
N VAL A 46 -16.24 6.70 -6.20
CA VAL A 46 -16.68 6.74 -4.80
C VAL A 46 -17.12 5.32 -4.44
N HIS A 47 -16.48 4.75 -3.43
CA HIS A 47 -16.79 3.39 -2.97
C HIS A 47 -17.79 3.41 -1.81
N ALA A 48 -18.27 2.23 -1.39
CA ALA A 48 -19.06 2.08 -0.18
C ALA A 48 -18.12 1.93 1.05
N PRO A 49 -18.51 2.35 2.28
CA PRO A 49 -17.59 2.40 3.43
C PRO A 49 -16.92 1.07 3.83
N ASP A 50 -17.50 -0.05 3.45
CA ASP A 50 -17.03 -1.43 3.66
C ASP A 50 -16.05 -1.93 2.60
N VAL A 51 -15.69 -1.07 1.64
CA VAL A 51 -14.77 -1.38 0.56
C VAL A 51 -13.34 -1.05 0.93
N GLU A 52 -12.44 -2.01 0.68
CA GLU A 52 -11.00 -1.81 0.69
C GLU A 52 -10.47 -1.67 -0.74
N VAL A 53 -9.57 -0.72 -0.97
CA VAL A 53 -8.94 -0.49 -2.28
C VAL A 53 -7.43 -0.68 -2.17
N THR A 54 -6.91 -1.60 -2.99
CA THR A 54 -5.49 -1.96 -3.02
C THR A 54 -4.86 -1.53 -4.34
N ILE A 55 -3.69 -0.90 -4.28
CA ILE A 55 -2.83 -0.63 -5.45
C ILE A 55 -1.55 -1.46 -5.36
N GLY A 56 -1.06 -1.91 -6.52
CA GLY A 56 0.23 -2.59 -6.67
C GLY A 56 1.44 -1.68 -6.41
N ASP A 57 2.59 -2.11 -6.90
CA ASP A 57 3.88 -1.43 -6.74
C ASP A 57 3.80 0.06 -7.08
N LEU A 58 4.23 0.90 -6.14
CA LEU A 58 4.22 2.35 -6.32
C LEU A 58 5.45 2.86 -7.07
N HIS A 59 6.52 2.06 -7.17
CA HIS A 59 7.81 2.43 -7.78
C HIS A 59 8.39 3.75 -7.25
N GLY A 60 8.18 4.07 -5.96
CA GLY A 60 8.59 5.33 -5.34
C GLY A 60 7.86 6.56 -5.91
N ASN A 61 6.78 6.33 -6.66
CA ASN A 61 6.14 7.35 -7.47
C ASN A 61 5.01 8.07 -6.72
N ALA A 62 5.35 9.15 -6.01
CA ALA A 62 4.36 9.94 -5.29
C ALA A 62 3.26 10.56 -6.19
N LEU A 63 3.51 10.75 -7.49
CA LEU A 63 2.48 11.21 -8.43
C LEU A 63 1.46 10.10 -8.74
N LYS A 64 1.92 8.84 -8.86
CA LYS A 64 1.07 7.64 -8.93
C LYS A 64 0.25 7.49 -7.66
N LEU A 65 0.87 7.64 -6.49
CA LEU A 65 0.20 7.62 -5.19
C LEU A 65 -0.91 8.68 -5.11
N LEU A 66 -0.59 9.96 -5.39
CA LEU A 66 -1.59 11.03 -5.32
C LEU A 66 -2.72 10.83 -6.35
N ASN A 67 -2.40 10.40 -7.57
CA ASN A 67 -3.40 10.08 -8.59
C ASN A 67 -4.35 8.98 -8.13
N PHE A 68 -3.81 7.91 -7.55
CA PHE A 68 -4.59 6.80 -6.99
C PHE A 68 -5.52 7.27 -5.86
N LEU A 69 -5.05 8.11 -4.95
CA LEU A 69 -5.85 8.63 -3.85
C LEU A 69 -6.99 9.55 -4.34
N ILE A 70 -6.75 10.36 -5.36
CA ILE A 70 -7.80 11.19 -5.99
C ILE A 70 -8.82 10.33 -6.73
N ARG A 71 -8.36 9.33 -7.50
CA ARG A 71 -9.25 8.41 -8.25
C ARG A 71 -10.18 7.61 -7.36
N ASN A 72 -9.81 7.34 -6.11
CA ASN A 72 -10.64 6.61 -5.15
C ASN A 72 -11.27 7.50 -4.07
N ASP A 73 -11.45 8.78 -4.38
CA ASP A 73 -12.13 9.77 -3.53
C ASP A 73 -11.45 10.05 -2.17
N VAL A 74 -10.25 9.53 -1.90
CA VAL A 74 -9.54 9.68 -0.62
C VAL A 74 -9.02 11.10 -0.43
N ILE A 75 -8.44 11.68 -1.48
CA ILE A 75 -7.90 13.04 -1.48
C ILE A 75 -8.62 13.87 -2.55
N LYS A 76 -9.07 15.08 -2.18
CA LYS A 76 -9.61 16.05 -3.14
C LYS A 76 -8.79 17.32 -3.10
N ILE A 77 -8.21 17.64 -4.26
CA ILE A 77 -7.52 18.90 -4.54
C ILE A 77 -8.00 19.47 -5.88
N PRO A 78 -7.94 20.79 -6.09
CA PRO A 78 -8.16 21.41 -7.39
C PRO A 78 -7.20 20.90 -8.47
N GLU A 79 -7.66 20.82 -9.71
CA GLU A 79 -6.82 20.41 -10.86
C GLU A 79 -5.56 21.28 -11.01
N LYS A 80 -5.66 22.59 -10.78
CA LYS A 80 -4.51 23.51 -10.80
C LYS A 80 -3.41 23.14 -9.80
N GLU A 81 -3.78 22.61 -8.64
CA GLU A 81 -2.85 22.19 -7.59
C GLU A 81 -2.19 20.86 -7.95
N TYR A 82 -2.94 19.94 -8.54
CA TYR A 82 -2.37 18.73 -9.11
C TYR A 82 -1.34 19.04 -10.20
N GLN A 83 -1.65 19.94 -11.13
CA GLN A 83 -0.72 20.35 -12.18
C GLN A 83 0.52 21.06 -11.63
N LEU A 84 0.36 21.84 -10.55
CA LEU A 84 1.49 22.41 -9.83
C LEU A 84 2.39 21.32 -9.24
N PHE A 85 1.81 20.29 -8.61
CA PHE A 85 2.59 19.17 -8.11
C PHE A 85 3.27 18.37 -9.23
N VAL A 86 2.61 18.16 -10.38
CA VAL A 86 3.25 17.54 -11.56
C VAL A 86 4.49 18.31 -11.99
N ALA A 87 4.44 19.64 -11.99
CA ALA A 87 5.59 20.48 -12.33
C ALA A 87 6.72 20.38 -11.29
N ILE A 88 6.38 20.37 -10.00
CA ILE A 88 7.33 20.20 -8.90
C ILE A 88 8.00 18.81 -8.96
N TYR A 89 7.20 17.75 -9.12
CA TYR A 89 7.65 16.35 -9.13
C TYR A 89 8.66 16.06 -10.25
N LYS A 90 8.59 16.78 -11.38
CA LYS A 90 9.52 16.63 -12.50
C LYS A 90 10.90 17.26 -12.26
N LYS A 91 11.05 18.11 -11.25
CA LYS A 91 12.34 18.75 -10.95
C LYS A 91 13.29 17.72 -10.37
N SER A 92 14.53 17.75 -10.83
CA SER A 92 15.61 17.02 -10.17
C SER A 92 15.86 17.60 -8.76
N PRO A 93 16.52 16.83 -7.88
CA PRO A 93 16.87 17.34 -6.56
C PRO A 93 17.76 18.56 -6.55
N ASP A 94 18.44 18.93 -7.65
CA ASP A 94 19.25 20.16 -7.73
C ASP A 94 18.39 21.38 -8.07
N GLU A 95 17.34 21.17 -8.87
CA GLU A 95 16.42 22.22 -9.33
C GLU A 95 15.33 22.54 -8.31
N LEU A 96 15.09 21.64 -7.34
CA LEU A 96 14.13 21.87 -6.26
C LEU A 96 14.56 23.05 -5.38
N THR A 97 13.57 23.85 -5.00
CA THR A 97 13.70 24.99 -4.07
C THR A 97 12.87 24.76 -2.81
N ALA A 98 13.17 25.50 -1.73
CA ALA A 98 12.33 25.50 -0.53
C ALA A 98 10.87 25.88 -0.83
N ARG A 99 10.66 26.82 -1.77
CA ARG A 99 9.32 27.23 -2.21
C ARG A 99 8.55 26.10 -2.89
N ASP A 100 9.21 25.24 -3.65
CA ASP A 100 8.56 24.09 -4.29
C ASP A 100 8.02 23.11 -3.24
N LEU A 101 8.81 22.84 -2.20
CA LEU A 101 8.41 21.94 -1.11
C LEU A 101 7.32 22.56 -0.24
N GLU A 102 7.40 23.86 0.03
CA GLU A 102 6.34 24.61 0.73
C GLU A 102 5.02 24.57 -0.04
N LEU A 103 5.04 24.80 -1.35
CA LEU A 103 3.86 24.72 -2.21
C LEU A 103 3.23 23.33 -2.17
N PHE A 104 4.04 22.28 -2.21
CA PHE A 104 3.54 20.92 -2.06
C PHE A 104 2.88 20.67 -0.70
N GLN A 105 3.48 21.14 0.39
CA GLN A 105 2.87 21.06 1.72
C GLN A 105 1.54 21.81 1.80
N ILE A 106 1.44 22.99 1.18
CA ILE A 106 0.18 23.75 1.09
C ILE A 106 -0.90 22.90 0.41
N ILE A 107 -0.61 22.30 -0.74
CA ILE A 107 -1.54 21.43 -1.49
C ILE A 107 -2.09 20.32 -0.57
N LEU A 108 -1.23 19.62 0.17
CA LEU A 108 -1.65 18.54 1.06
C LEU A 108 -2.46 19.04 2.26
N ASN A 109 -2.08 20.18 2.83
CA ASN A 109 -2.74 20.75 4.00
C ASN A 109 -4.13 21.31 3.67
N THR A 110 -4.34 21.82 2.46
CA THR A 110 -5.65 22.31 1.99
C THR A 110 -6.53 21.23 1.38
N ALA A 111 -6.00 20.03 1.14
CA ALA A 111 -6.75 18.92 0.59
C ALA A 111 -7.90 18.48 1.51
N GLN A 112 -9.06 18.20 0.93
CA GLN A 112 -10.15 17.51 1.63
C GLN A 112 -9.87 16.01 1.64
N ILE A 113 -10.12 15.37 2.78
CA ILE A 113 -9.81 13.95 2.99
C ILE A 113 -11.08 13.17 3.26
N ASN A 114 -11.35 12.16 2.43
CA ASN A 114 -12.34 11.14 2.72
C ASN A 114 -11.66 9.99 3.47
N ARG A 115 -12.32 9.51 4.54
CA ARG A 115 -11.81 8.49 5.45
C ARG A 115 -12.65 7.21 5.40
N ALA A 116 -13.62 7.15 4.49
CA ALA A 116 -14.64 6.11 4.47
C ALA A 116 -14.10 4.74 4.07
N HIS A 117 -12.98 4.66 3.35
CA HIS A 117 -12.47 3.40 2.78
C HIS A 117 -11.06 3.11 3.28
N LYS A 118 -10.77 1.83 3.50
CA LYS A 118 -9.42 1.37 3.79
C LYS A 118 -8.59 1.29 2.52
N ILE A 119 -7.36 1.78 2.59
CA ILE A 119 -6.42 1.81 1.49
C ILE A 119 -5.25 0.88 1.76
N ARG A 120 -4.79 0.17 0.74
CA ARG A 120 -3.63 -0.71 0.84
C ARG A 120 -2.63 -0.46 -0.28
N PHE A 121 -1.37 -0.39 0.08
CA PHE A 121 -0.24 -0.26 -0.83
C PHE A 121 0.57 -1.56 -0.80
N LEU A 122 0.80 -2.21 -1.96
CA LEU A 122 1.55 -3.47 -2.02
C LEU A 122 3.07 -3.31 -2.00
N GLY A 123 3.55 -2.15 -1.55
CA GLY A 123 4.96 -1.85 -1.38
C GLY A 123 5.58 -1.10 -2.56
N ASP A 124 6.91 -1.18 -2.64
CA ASP A 124 7.77 -0.36 -3.51
C ASP A 124 7.39 1.12 -3.50
N ASP A 125 7.00 1.64 -2.34
CA ASP A 125 6.50 2.99 -2.13
C ASP A 125 7.60 3.99 -1.76
N LEU A 126 8.67 3.48 -1.16
CA LEU A 126 9.89 4.21 -0.82
C LEU A 126 11.13 3.48 -1.36
N CYS A 127 12.25 4.21 -1.50
CA CYS A 127 13.53 3.68 -1.95
C CYS A 127 13.47 2.95 -3.30
N ASP A 128 12.82 3.56 -4.28
CA ASP A 128 12.64 3.00 -5.63
C ASP A 128 12.98 4.08 -6.70
N ARG A 129 12.51 3.92 -7.93
CA ARG A 129 12.84 4.69 -9.14
C ARG A 129 12.21 6.07 -9.20
N GLY A 130 11.26 6.35 -8.31
CA GLY A 130 10.57 7.62 -8.25
C GLY A 130 11.47 8.83 -7.95
N MET A 131 10.86 10.01 -7.92
CA MET A 131 11.62 11.26 -7.86
C MET A 131 12.09 11.66 -6.47
N ASN A 132 11.32 11.43 -5.41
CA ASN A 132 11.74 11.75 -4.04
C ASN A 132 10.80 11.13 -2.99
N ASP A 133 11.36 10.40 -2.03
CA ASP A 133 10.60 9.78 -0.94
C ASP A 133 9.94 10.80 0.00
N TYR A 134 10.42 12.05 0.04
CA TYR A 134 9.80 13.13 0.80
C TYR A 134 8.32 13.30 0.47
N TYR A 135 7.96 13.21 -0.82
CA TYR A 135 6.59 13.40 -1.26
C TYR A 135 5.67 12.26 -0.78
N THR A 136 6.13 11.02 -0.87
CA THR A 136 5.40 9.85 -0.36
C THR A 136 5.20 9.96 1.16
N LEU A 137 6.27 10.25 1.92
CA LEU A 137 6.22 10.40 3.37
C LEU A 137 5.26 11.52 3.82
N ALA A 138 5.26 12.65 3.11
CA ALA A 138 4.34 13.75 3.40
C ALA A 138 2.87 13.39 3.11
N ILE A 139 2.61 12.61 2.04
CA ILE A 139 1.26 12.08 1.77
C ILE A 139 0.82 11.14 2.90
N TYR A 140 1.67 10.21 3.33
CA TYR A 140 1.35 9.32 4.46
C TYR A 140 1.10 10.07 5.77
N LYS A 141 1.95 11.06 6.10
CA LYS A 141 1.71 11.98 7.22
C LYS A 141 0.32 12.61 7.15
N ARG A 142 -0.10 13.05 5.97
CA ARG A 142 -1.43 13.66 5.76
C ARG A 142 -2.56 12.65 5.96
N LEU A 143 -2.44 11.44 5.40
CA LEU A 143 -3.43 10.37 5.56
C LEU A 143 -3.58 9.95 7.02
N ASP A 144 -2.47 9.71 7.71
CA ASP A 144 -2.47 9.29 9.12
C ASP A 144 -3.00 10.40 10.04
N THR A 145 -2.57 11.65 9.85
CA THR A 145 -3.10 12.79 10.61
C THR A 145 -4.61 12.96 10.40
N ALA A 146 -5.12 12.61 9.23
CA ALA A 146 -6.54 12.61 8.94
C ALA A 146 -7.27 11.33 9.41
N ALA A 147 -6.57 10.37 10.02
CA ALA A 147 -7.10 9.06 10.41
C ALA A 147 -7.75 8.30 9.24
N VAL A 148 -7.15 8.36 8.04
CA VAL A 148 -7.51 7.45 6.95
C VAL A 148 -7.02 6.05 7.31
N PRO A 149 -7.86 5.02 7.25
CA PRO A 149 -7.40 3.66 7.47
C PRO A 149 -6.53 3.23 6.28
N PHE A 150 -5.24 3.00 6.51
CA PHE A 150 -4.37 2.44 5.49
C PHE A 150 -3.28 1.53 6.05
N GLU A 151 -2.79 0.64 5.19
CA GLU A 151 -1.63 -0.19 5.46
C GLU A 151 -0.69 -0.25 4.24
N VAL A 152 0.59 -0.46 4.51
CA VAL A 152 1.66 -0.62 3.51
C VAL A 152 2.23 -2.02 3.70
N VAL A 153 2.08 -2.88 2.70
CA VAL A 153 2.70 -4.20 2.71
C VAL A 153 4.20 -4.03 2.52
N LEU A 154 4.99 -4.59 3.45
CA LEU A 154 6.44 -4.47 3.40
C LEU A 154 7.01 -5.18 2.16
N SER A 155 7.85 -4.45 1.42
CA SER A 155 8.52 -4.88 0.20
C SER A 155 10.03 -4.98 0.38
N ASN A 156 10.72 -5.48 -0.65
CA ASN A 156 12.17 -5.43 -0.69
C ASN A 156 12.73 -4.00 -0.71
N HIS A 157 12.12 -3.08 -1.47
CA HIS A 157 12.53 -1.67 -1.47
C HIS A 157 12.20 -0.98 -0.14
N GLY A 158 11.06 -1.30 0.47
CA GLY A 158 10.73 -0.89 1.83
C GLY A 158 11.77 -1.36 2.86
N ASN A 159 12.28 -2.60 2.74
CA ASN A 159 13.38 -3.08 3.57
C ASN A 159 14.71 -2.31 3.34
N PHE A 160 15.00 -1.87 2.11
CA PHE A 160 16.16 -0.99 1.87
C PHE A 160 16.00 0.36 2.55
N PHE A 161 14.80 0.95 2.50
CA PHE A 161 14.50 2.18 3.23
C PHE A 161 14.69 2.00 4.74
N LEU A 162 14.16 0.91 5.32
CA LEU A 162 14.36 0.57 6.73
C LEU A 162 15.84 0.39 7.06
N THR A 163 16.61 -0.24 6.18
CA THR A 163 18.06 -0.39 6.37
C THR A 163 18.74 0.97 6.47
N ALA A 164 18.40 1.93 5.62
CA ALA A 164 18.93 3.30 5.70
C ALA A 164 18.50 4.01 7.00
N TYR A 165 17.24 3.84 7.41
CA TYR A 165 16.65 4.47 8.60
C TYR A 165 17.19 3.92 9.93
N GLU A 166 17.48 2.61 10.00
CA GLU A 166 17.91 1.91 11.22
C GLU A 166 19.43 1.99 11.46
N ARG A 167 20.20 2.50 10.50
CA ARG A 167 21.63 2.77 10.68
C ARG A 167 21.87 3.83 11.76
N PRO A 168 22.99 3.77 12.51
CA PRO A 168 23.30 4.78 13.53
C PRO A 168 23.26 6.23 13.03
N GLU A 169 23.73 6.47 11.80
CA GLU A 169 23.72 7.78 11.15
C GLU A 169 22.38 8.14 10.50
N GLN A 170 21.46 7.18 10.33
CA GLN A 170 20.17 7.35 9.65
C GLN A 170 20.32 8.11 8.32
N SER A 171 21.13 7.56 7.41
CA SER A 171 21.53 8.23 6.17
C SER A 171 20.70 7.74 4.99
N PHE A 172 19.88 8.62 4.43
CA PHE A 172 19.11 8.36 3.20
C PHE A 172 19.95 8.52 1.93
N SER A 173 21.23 8.90 2.05
CA SER A 173 22.20 8.87 0.95
C SER A 173 22.91 7.51 0.83
N TYR A 174 22.58 6.54 1.69
CA TYR A 174 23.11 5.17 1.65
C TYR A 174 22.52 4.39 0.48
N ASN A 175 23.37 3.89 -0.43
CA ASN A 175 22.93 2.99 -1.49
C ASN A 175 23.05 1.52 -1.05
N PRO A 176 21.94 0.75 -0.96
CA PRO A 176 21.98 -0.66 -0.56
C PRO A 176 22.68 -1.57 -1.58
N TYR A 177 22.87 -1.13 -2.82
CA TYR A 177 23.59 -1.86 -3.87
C TYR A 177 25.09 -1.55 -3.93
N GLY A 178 25.57 -0.55 -3.18
CA GLY A 178 26.93 -0.02 -3.27
C GLY A 178 26.99 1.30 -4.03
N ASP A 179 28.00 2.12 -3.74
CA ASP A 179 28.13 3.47 -4.30
C ASP A 179 28.21 3.43 -5.84
N GLY A 180 27.37 4.21 -6.53
CA GLY A 180 27.28 4.24 -8.00
C GLY A 180 26.54 3.06 -8.64
N GLU A 181 26.21 2.01 -7.88
CA GLU A 181 25.57 0.80 -8.41
C GLU A 181 24.05 0.91 -8.34
N ASN A 182 23.36 0.70 -9.48
CA ASN A 182 21.89 0.65 -9.54
C ASN A 182 21.17 1.84 -8.88
N GLU A 183 21.76 3.04 -8.87
CA GLU A 183 21.17 4.23 -8.22
C GLU A 183 19.77 4.53 -8.73
N ALA A 184 19.52 4.33 -10.04
CA ALA A 184 18.20 4.49 -10.64
C ALA A 184 17.12 3.61 -9.99
N LEU A 185 17.49 2.48 -9.36
CA LEU A 185 16.56 1.56 -8.70
C LEU A 185 16.20 1.99 -7.27
N VAL A 186 16.93 2.94 -6.67
CA VAL A 186 16.74 3.43 -5.28
C VAL A 186 16.71 4.95 -5.22
N GLN A 187 16.52 5.57 -6.39
CA GLN A 187 16.70 6.99 -6.65
C GLN A 187 15.88 7.87 -5.71
N SER A 188 14.63 7.50 -5.41
CA SER A 188 13.72 8.30 -4.61
C SER A 188 14.24 8.53 -3.18
N MET A 189 14.93 7.55 -2.59
CA MET A 189 15.58 7.68 -1.29
C MET A 189 16.87 8.50 -1.38
N LEU A 190 17.72 8.25 -2.39
CA LEU A 190 18.95 9.03 -2.59
C LEU A 190 18.63 10.52 -2.81
N HIS A 191 17.55 10.81 -3.52
CA HIS A 191 17.03 12.15 -3.72
C HIS A 191 16.49 12.79 -2.42
N LEU A 192 15.90 11.99 -1.51
CA LEU A 192 15.55 12.44 -0.16
C LEU A 192 16.80 12.85 0.62
N GLY A 193 17.85 12.01 0.61
CA GLY A 193 19.15 12.33 1.22
C GLY A 193 19.72 13.64 0.70
N LYS A 194 19.69 13.84 -0.62
CA LYS A 194 20.19 15.05 -1.26
C LYS A 194 19.45 16.34 -0.86
N ILE A 195 18.12 16.31 -0.73
CA ILE A 195 17.39 17.52 -0.29
C ILE A 195 17.57 17.81 1.21
N ILE A 196 17.84 16.79 2.02
CA ILE A 196 18.24 16.95 3.43
C ILE A 196 19.62 17.62 3.50
N ASP A 197 20.60 17.12 2.73
CA ASP A 197 21.96 17.67 2.72
C ASP A 197 22.00 19.12 2.22
N ARG A 198 21.10 19.48 1.30
CA ARG A 198 20.88 20.87 0.84
C ARG A 198 20.15 21.77 1.84
N GLY A 199 19.69 21.22 2.98
CA GLY A 199 18.93 21.97 3.99
C GLY A 199 17.54 22.43 3.51
N LEU A 200 16.97 21.79 2.48
CA LEU A 200 15.62 22.12 2.00
C LEU A 200 14.53 21.55 2.90
N VAL A 201 14.84 20.46 3.61
CA VAL A 201 13.97 19.83 4.61
C VAL A 201 14.80 19.49 5.84
N ASP A 202 14.18 19.59 7.01
CA ASP A 202 14.82 19.20 8.26
C ASP A 202 14.87 17.68 8.40
N LYS A 203 16.07 17.13 8.64
CA LYS A 203 16.26 15.69 8.84
C LYS A 203 15.42 15.19 10.01
N LYS A 204 15.33 15.96 11.10
CA LYS A 204 14.55 15.53 12.27
C LYS A 204 13.06 15.43 11.93
N GLU A 205 12.50 16.38 11.18
CA GLU A 205 11.12 16.27 10.69
C GLU A 205 10.89 15.00 9.84
N VAL A 206 11.82 14.66 8.95
CA VAL A 206 11.73 13.44 8.14
C VAL A 206 11.73 12.18 9.04
N LEU A 207 12.65 12.12 10.00
CA LEU A 207 12.74 10.99 10.94
C LEU A 207 11.51 10.85 11.83
N ASP A 208 10.96 11.98 12.30
CA ASP A 208 9.71 12.01 13.06
C ASP A 208 8.54 11.55 12.20
N THR A 209 8.54 11.92 10.91
CA THR A 209 7.50 11.50 9.96
C THR A 209 7.54 9.99 9.74
N VAL A 210 8.71 9.42 9.50
CA VAL A 210 8.89 7.97 9.38
C VAL A 210 8.38 7.27 10.64
N ARG A 211 8.87 7.69 11.81
CA ARG A 211 8.55 7.04 13.10
C ARG A 211 7.05 7.06 13.42
N ASN A 212 6.41 8.21 13.23
CA ASN A 212 5.06 8.44 13.76
C ASN A 212 3.94 8.15 12.75
N HIS A 213 4.25 8.21 11.45
CA HIS A 213 3.24 8.18 10.38
C HIS A 213 3.47 7.10 9.32
N TYR A 214 4.62 6.42 9.31
CA TYR A 214 4.89 5.35 8.35
C TYR A 214 5.02 3.98 9.03
N LEU A 215 5.93 3.83 10.00
CA LEU A 215 6.30 2.51 10.54
C LEU A 215 5.11 1.70 11.09
N LYS A 216 4.17 2.36 11.78
CA LYS A 216 2.98 1.71 12.37
C LYS A 216 1.96 1.18 11.35
N HIS A 217 2.09 1.57 10.07
CA HIS A 217 1.21 1.12 9.00
C HIS A 217 1.80 -0.04 8.20
N LEU A 218 3.04 -0.47 8.49
CA LEU A 218 3.66 -1.58 7.80
C LEU A 218 3.01 -2.92 8.20
N VAL A 219 2.81 -3.83 7.25
CA VAL A 219 2.29 -5.18 7.51
C VAL A 219 3.05 -6.22 6.68
N LEU A 220 3.11 -7.47 7.15
CA LEU A 220 3.71 -8.59 6.44
C LEU A 220 3.13 -9.94 6.93
N PRO A 221 2.15 -10.54 6.23
CA PRO A 221 1.39 -10.00 5.11
C PRO A 221 0.21 -9.12 5.58
N GLY A 222 -0.41 -8.38 4.65
CA GLY A 222 -1.75 -7.84 4.86
C GLY A 222 -2.83 -8.90 4.58
N TYR A 223 -4.03 -8.75 5.14
CA TYR A 223 -5.16 -9.62 4.81
C TYR A 223 -6.53 -8.93 4.99
N THR A 224 -7.55 -9.48 4.34
CA THR A 224 -8.98 -9.15 4.54
C THR A 224 -9.74 -10.46 4.73
N LEU A 225 -10.68 -10.49 5.66
CA LEU A 225 -11.57 -11.63 5.87
C LEU A 225 -12.93 -11.33 5.26
N THR A 226 -13.55 -12.35 4.69
CA THR A 226 -14.95 -12.31 4.26
C THR A 226 -15.68 -13.47 4.96
N PRO A 227 -16.13 -13.28 6.23
CA PRO A 227 -16.71 -14.35 7.04
C PRO A 227 -17.94 -15.01 6.40
N ALA A 228 -18.76 -14.24 5.69
CA ALA A 228 -19.95 -14.74 4.99
C ALA A 228 -19.64 -15.81 3.93
N LYS A 229 -18.39 -15.88 3.46
CA LYS A 229 -17.90 -16.85 2.48
C LYS A 229 -16.92 -17.87 3.05
N ASN A 230 -16.57 -17.74 4.33
CA ASN A 230 -15.43 -18.45 4.91
C ASN A 230 -14.15 -18.28 4.05
N GLU A 231 -13.86 -17.03 3.68
CA GLU A 231 -12.80 -16.67 2.72
C GLU A 231 -11.80 -15.68 3.34
N ILE A 232 -10.54 -15.79 2.93
CA ILE A 232 -9.48 -14.81 3.21
C ILE A 232 -8.83 -14.35 1.90
N THR A 233 -8.54 -13.05 1.82
CA THR A 233 -7.69 -12.48 0.76
C THR A 233 -6.36 -12.06 1.39
N LEU A 234 -5.27 -12.66 0.93
CA LEU A 234 -3.90 -12.37 1.37
C LEU A 234 -3.24 -11.36 0.46
N TYR A 235 -2.60 -10.35 1.04
CA TYR A 235 -1.87 -9.31 0.34
C TYR A 235 -0.38 -9.37 0.67
N SER A 236 0.44 -9.54 -0.36
CA SER A 236 1.89 -9.60 -0.25
C SER A 236 2.53 -8.78 -1.34
N HIS A 237 3.76 -8.29 -1.12
CA HIS A 237 4.49 -7.60 -2.17
C HIS A 237 4.92 -8.61 -3.27
N ALA A 238 5.70 -9.62 -2.89
CA ALA A 238 6.06 -10.73 -3.78
C ALA A 238 5.02 -11.87 -3.69
N PRO A 239 4.91 -12.76 -4.71
CA PRO A 239 4.01 -13.90 -4.63
C PRO A 239 4.38 -14.93 -3.56
N VAL A 240 3.39 -15.28 -2.73
CA VAL A 240 3.53 -16.20 -1.58
C VAL A 240 2.40 -17.24 -1.57
N ASP A 241 2.55 -18.26 -0.73
CA ASP A 241 1.49 -19.18 -0.33
C ASP A 241 1.46 -19.37 1.20
N ILE A 242 0.49 -20.16 1.70
CA ILE A 242 0.34 -20.39 3.14
C ILE A 242 1.55 -21.14 3.72
N ALA A 243 2.14 -22.08 2.97
CA ALA A 243 3.29 -22.86 3.43
C ALA A 243 4.54 -21.98 3.64
N MET A 244 4.73 -20.98 2.78
CA MET A 244 5.78 -19.97 2.95
C MET A 244 5.55 -19.11 4.20
N LEU A 245 4.30 -18.73 4.49
CA LEU A 245 3.96 -17.99 5.71
C LEU A 245 4.11 -18.85 6.97
N ALA A 246 3.80 -20.15 6.90
CA ALA A 246 4.08 -21.11 7.98
C ALA A 246 5.58 -21.23 8.26
N SER A 247 6.39 -21.27 7.19
CA SER A 247 7.85 -21.29 7.31
C SER A 247 8.40 -19.99 7.92
N LEU A 248 7.81 -18.84 7.55
CA LEU A 248 8.12 -17.57 8.18
C LEU A 248 7.76 -17.57 9.67
N ALA A 249 6.57 -18.04 10.05
CA ALA A 249 6.17 -18.13 11.45
C ALA A 249 7.15 -18.99 12.27
N HIS A 250 7.64 -20.08 11.71
CA HIS A 250 8.68 -20.91 12.32
C HIS A 250 9.98 -20.13 12.56
N ASP A 251 10.49 -19.39 11.57
CA ASP A 251 11.68 -18.53 11.75
C ASP A 251 11.47 -17.45 12.82
N LEU A 252 10.27 -16.87 12.85
CA LEU A 252 9.86 -15.86 13.83
C LEU A 252 9.61 -16.46 15.22
N LYS A 253 9.56 -17.79 15.35
CA LYS A 253 9.24 -18.52 16.57
C LYS A 253 7.86 -18.17 17.13
N VAL A 254 6.88 -17.97 16.24
CA VAL A 254 5.48 -17.75 16.60
C VAL A 254 4.61 -18.95 16.20
N PRO A 255 3.50 -19.23 16.90
CA PRO A 255 2.59 -20.31 16.53
C PRO A 255 2.01 -20.13 15.13
N PHE A 256 1.79 -21.24 14.42
CA PHE A 256 1.10 -21.24 13.14
C PHE A 256 0.13 -22.42 13.04
N HIS A 257 -1.14 -22.10 12.87
CA HIS A 257 -2.25 -23.02 12.70
C HIS A 257 -3.12 -22.49 11.56
N ASP A 258 -3.52 -23.37 10.65
CA ASP A 258 -4.28 -22.99 9.46
C ASP A 258 -5.40 -23.99 9.17
N ASP A 259 -5.85 -24.77 10.16
CA ASP A 259 -6.92 -25.77 9.98
C ASP A 259 -8.28 -25.12 9.75
N THR A 260 -8.53 -23.99 10.44
CA THR A 260 -9.69 -23.13 10.24
C THR A 260 -9.29 -21.72 9.80
N LEU A 261 -10.26 -20.96 9.27
CA LEU A 261 -10.06 -19.56 8.88
C LEU A 261 -9.65 -18.69 10.08
N ASP A 262 -10.23 -18.93 11.26
CA ASP A 262 -9.94 -18.15 12.46
C ASP A 262 -8.53 -18.45 13.01
N GLU A 263 -8.11 -19.71 12.98
CA GLU A 263 -6.74 -20.09 13.35
C GLU A 263 -5.71 -19.51 12.39
N LEU A 264 -5.99 -19.52 11.08
CA LEU A 264 -5.12 -18.89 10.08
C LEU A 264 -5.00 -17.39 10.38
N ARG A 265 -6.12 -16.69 10.62
CA ARG A 265 -6.14 -15.27 11.01
C ARG A 265 -5.26 -15.01 12.23
N LEU A 266 -5.42 -15.78 13.31
CA LEU A 266 -4.62 -15.64 14.52
C LEU A 266 -3.12 -15.84 14.28
N SER A 267 -2.77 -16.77 13.39
CA SER A 267 -1.37 -17.02 13.01
C SER A 267 -0.78 -15.85 12.24
N LEU A 268 -1.54 -15.25 11.31
CA LEU A 268 -1.12 -14.05 10.59
C LEU A 268 -1.00 -12.83 11.51
N ASP A 269 -1.85 -12.73 12.54
CA ASP A 269 -1.76 -11.69 13.57
C ASP A 269 -0.46 -11.82 14.40
N GLU A 270 -0.07 -13.04 14.78
CA GLU A 270 1.19 -13.26 15.52
C GLU A 270 2.43 -12.99 14.65
N ILE A 271 2.42 -13.35 13.35
CA ILE A 271 3.48 -12.94 12.40
C ILE A 271 3.57 -11.40 12.38
N ASN A 272 2.45 -10.72 12.11
CA ASN A 272 2.41 -9.25 12.02
C ASN A 272 2.87 -8.58 13.31
N LYS A 273 2.47 -9.10 14.47
CA LYS A 273 2.90 -8.60 15.78
C LYS A 273 4.42 -8.73 15.98
N GLN A 274 5.02 -9.86 15.62
CA GLN A 274 6.47 -10.04 15.74
C GLN A 274 7.24 -9.13 14.76
N ILE A 275 6.76 -9.00 13.52
CA ILE A 275 7.35 -8.09 12.52
C ILE A 275 7.23 -6.63 12.96
N GLN A 276 6.04 -6.21 13.43
CA GLN A 276 5.81 -4.87 13.95
C GLN A 276 6.69 -4.56 15.16
N GLN A 277 6.92 -5.52 16.06
CA GLN A 277 7.85 -5.34 17.16
C GLN A 277 9.27 -5.04 16.66
N TRP A 278 9.75 -5.73 15.62
CA TRP A 278 11.07 -5.47 15.04
C TRP A 278 11.14 -4.10 14.36
N ILE A 279 10.11 -3.73 13.59
CA ILE A 279 10.01 -2.43 12.91
C ILE A 279 9.99 -1.29 13.92
N MET A 280 9.11 -1.35 14.93
CA MET A 280 8.96 -0.27 15.91
C MET A 280 10.14 -0.16 16.88
N SER A 281 10.98 -1.20 16.98
CA SER A 281 12.23 -1.19 17.75
C SER A 281 13.47 -0.82 16.92
N ASN A 282 13.32 -0.50 15.63
CA ASN A 282 14.41 -0.24 14.68
C ASN A 282 15.40 -1.41 14.58
N THR A 283 14.90 -2.64 14.60
CA THR A 283 15.70 -3.86 14.52
C THR A 283 15.29 -4.78 13.37
N PHE A 284 14.43 -4.33 12.45
CA PHE A 284 13.96 -5.17 11.35
C PHE A 284 15.10 -5.62 10.45
N SER A 285 15.94 -4.69 9.99
CA SER A 285 17.05 -4.96 9.05
C SER A 285 18.11 -5.87 9.68
N LEU A 286 18.35 -5.72 10.99
CA LEU A 286 19.25 -6.59 11.75
C LEU A 286 18.72 -8.03 11.80
N ASN A 287 17.45 -8.22 12.15
CA ASN A 287 16.83 -9.55 12.20
C ASN A 287 16.73 -10.18 10.82
N TYR A 288 16.34 -9.40 9.80
CA TYR A 288 16.35 -9.81 8.39
C TYR A 288 17.73 -10.33 7.96
N TRP A 289 18.79 -9.60 8.27
CA TRP A 289 20.15 -10.03 7.93
C TRP A 289 20.60 -11.28 8.70
N ARG A 290 20.22 -11.40 9.99
CA ARG A 290 20.57 -12.56 10.82
C ARG A 290 19.93 -13.83 10.28
N LEU A 291 18.62 -13.82 10.03
CA LEU A 291 17.90 -14.95 9.45
C LEU A 291 18.49 -15.34 8.10
N ASN A 292 18.70 -14.38 7.20
CA ASN A 292 19.33 -14.64 5.90
C ASN A 292 20.72 -15.30 6.01
N ARG A 293 21.52 -14.87 6.97
CA ARG A 293 22.84 -15.45 7.23
C ARG A 293 22.74 -16.87 7.80
N GLU A 294 21.80 -17.12 8.69
CA GLU A 294 21.54 -18.45 9.27
C GLU A 294 21.13 -19.44 8.16
N HIS A 295 20.12 -19.12 7.36
CA HIS A 295 19.72 -19.94 6.22
C HIS A 295 20.85 -20.17 5.20
N LYS A 296 21.67 -19.14 4.93
CA LYS A 296 22.83 -19.28 4.03
C LYS A 296 23.85 -20.28 4.57
N LYS A 297 24.08 -20.34 5.89
CA LYS A 297 24.98 -21.35 6.50
C LYS A 297 24.43 -22.76 6.35
N ASP A 298 23.12 -22.90 6.44
CA ASP A 298 22.42 -24.18 6.34
C ASP A 298 22.08 -24.56 4.89
N ASN A 299 22.52 -23.77 3.90
CA ASN A 299 22.22 -23.94 2.48
C ASN A 299 20.70 -24.01 2.18
N THR A 300 19.91 -23.23 2.92
CA THR A 300 18.47 -23.07 2.72
C THR A 300 18.14 -21.63 2.29
N GLN A 301 16.92 -21.41 1.80
CA GLN A 301 16.41 -20.06 1.53
C GLN A 301 15.72 -19.52 2.78
N SER A 302 15.89 -18.23 3.07
CA SER A 302 15.16 -17.60 4.17
C SER A 302 13.71 -17.30 3.75
N PRO A 303 12.71 -17.85 4.47
CA PRO A 303 11.29 -17.50 4.30
C PRO A 303 11.04 -15.99 4.27
N LEU A 304 11.62 -15.21 5.19
CA LEU A 304 11.44 -13.76 5.20
C LEU A 304 11.95 -13.10 3.92
N LYS A 305 13.10 -13.54 3.39
CA LYS A 305 13.59 -13.06 2.10
C LYS A 305 12.69 -13.51 0.95
N GLN A 306 12.16 -14.73 0.98
CA GLN A 306 11.23 -15.19 -0.04
C GLN A 306 9.95 -14.36 -0.04
N VAL A 307 9.35 -14.07 1.12
CA VAL A 307 8.15 -13.22 1.20
C VAL A 307 8.38 -11.82 0.61
N LEU A 308 9.60 -11.28 0.71
CA LEU A 308 9.95 -9.97 0.12
C LEU A 308 10.41 -10.03 -1.35
N TRP A 309 10.99 -11.15 -1.81
CA TRP A 309 11.69 -11.21 -3.10
C TRP A 309 11.21 -12.31 -4.05
N ASN A 310 10.29 -13.18 -3.66
CA ASN A 310 10.01 -14.38 -4.43
C ASN A 310 9.59 -14.05 -5.88
N ARG A 311 10.19 -14.78 -6.83
CA ARG A 311 9.86 -14.76 -8.25
C ARG A 311 9.77 -16.19 -8.83
N ASP A 312 9.91 -17.20 -7.97
CA ASP A 312 9.70 -18.59 -8.34
C ASP A 312 8.25 -18.98 -8.05
N TYR A 313 7.45 -19.06 -9.11
CA TYR A 313 6.03 -19.41 -9.01
C TYR A 313 5.80 -20.92 -9.00
N THR A 314 6.82 -21.71 -9.39
CA THR A 314 6.68 -23.17 -9.52
C THR A 314 6.59 -23.87 -8.16
N ILE A 315 7.06 -23.21 -7.11
CA ILE A 315 7.02 -23.71 -5.73
C ILE A 315 5.73 -23.38 -4.98
N LEU A 316 4.87 -22.53 -5.55
CA LEU A 316 3.70 -21.98 -4.84
C LEU A 316 2.45 -22.86 -4.98
N LYS A 317 1.81 -23.19 -3.86
CA LYS A 317 0.52 -23.90 -3.79
C LYS A 317 -0.61 -22.93 -3.45
N ARG A 318 -1.22 -22.33 -4.48
CA ARG A 318 -2.24 -21.27 -4.36
C ARG A 318 -3.63 -21.71 -4.84
N ALA A 319 -4.05 -22.93 -4.52
CA ALA A 319 -5.39 -23.39 -4.86
C ALA A 319 -6.45 -22.54 -4.14
N TYR A 320 -7.53 -22.18 -4.84
CA TYR A 320 -8.64 -21.41 -4.25
C TYR A 320 -9.26 -22.13 -3.03
N HIS A 321 -9.33 -23.46 -3.09
CA HIS A 321 -9.60 -24.34 -1.96
C HIS A 321 -8.32 -25.09 -1.60
N PRO A 322 -7.58 -24.66 -0.57
CA PRO A 322 -6.41 -25.39 -0.11
C PRO A 322 -6.79 -26.82 0.32
N GLU A 323 -5.88 -27.77 0.08
CA GLU A 323 -6.12 -29.18 0.36
C GLU A 323 -6.44 -29.40 1.85
N ASN A 324 -7.52 -30.12 2.14
CA ASN A 324 -7.99 -30.43 3.50
C ASN A 324 -8.38 -29.19 4.35
N LYS A 325 -8.65 -28.03 3.74
CA LYS A 325 -9.09 -26.82 4.47
C LYS A 325 -10.56 -26.50 4.19
N SER A 326 -11.26 -25.98 5.20
CA SER A 326 -12.69 -25.64 5.10
C SER A 326 -12.96 -24.25 4.52
N TYR A 327 -11.93 -23.46 4.23
CA TYR A 327 -12.01 -22.07 3.79
C TYR A 327 -11.40 -21.88 2.39
N THR A 328 -11.63 -20.71 1.79
CA THR A 328 -11.04 -20.32 0.51
C THR A 328 -10.00 -19.21 0.66
N VAL A 329 -9.09 -19.14 -0.31
CA VAL A 329 -7.98 -18.18 -0.30
C VAL A 329 -7.83 -17.48 -1.64
N ASN A 330 -7.82 -16.15 -1.61
CA ASN A 330 -7.36 -15.30 -2.71
C ASN A 330 -5.99 -14.71 -2.38
N TYR A 331 -5.21 -14.44 -3.42
CA TYR A 331 -3.89 -13.83 -3.32
C TYR A 331 -3.86 -12.56 -4.16
N VAL A 332 -3.37 -11.45 -3.60
CA VAL A 332 -3.20 -10.18 -4.30
C VAL A 332 -1.76 -9.72 -4.10
N HIS A 333 -1.03 -9.58 -5.19
CA HIS A 333 0.40 -9.26 -5.13
C HIS A 333 0.91 -8.62 -6.43
N GLY A 334 2.18 -8.24 -6.44
CA GLY A 334 2.82 -7.59 -7.58
C GLY A 334 3.25 -8.52 -8.72
N HIS A 335 2.98 -9.82 -8.81
CA HIS A 335 3.37 -10.56 -10.03
C HIS A 335 2.54 -11.82 -10.26
N ASP A 336 2.34 -12.26 -11.51
CA ASP A 336 1.63 -13.50 -11.90
C ASP A 336 0.11 -13.51 -11.63
N SER A 337 -0.67 -14.12 -12.53
CA SER A 337 -2.14 -14.08 -12.53
C SER A 337 -2.76 -15.46 -12.73
N MET A 338 -3.69 -15.82 -11.85
CA MET A 338 -4.55 -17.01 -11.94
C MET A 338 -5.98 -16.65 -11.47
N SER A 339 -6.93 -17.58 -11.48
CA SER A 339 -8.34 -17.28 -11.15
C SER A 339 -8.56 -16.66 -9.76
N ASN A 340 -7.78 -17.07 -8.75
CA ASN A 340 -7.80 -16.55 -7.38
C ASN A 340 -6.52 -15.77 -7.03
N VAL A 341 -5.77 -15.34 -8.04
CA VAL A 341 -4.49 -14.65 -7.90
C VAL A 341 -4.51 -13.38 -8.74
N PHE A 342 -4.54 -12.23 -8.08
CA PHE A 342 -4.65 -10.92 -8.69
C PHE A 342 -3.28 -10.23 -8.75
N ASN A 343 -2.76 -10.07 -9.96
CA ASN A 343 -1.55 -9.29 -10.22
C ASN A 343 -1.86 -7.79 -10.33
N LEU A 344 -1.21 -6.97 -9.52
CA LEU A 344 -1.30 -5.51 -9.60
C LEU A 344 -0.04 -4.81 -10.12
N ASP A 345 1.03 -5.54 -10.46
CA ASP A 345 2.21 -4.92 -11.08
C ASP A 345 2.02 -4.69 -12.56
N ASN A 346 2.62 -3.59 -12.98
CA ASN A 346 2.68 -3.11 -14.32
C ASN A 346 3.76 -2.02 -14.39
N LEU A 347 4.14 -1.66 -15.60
CA LEU A 347 5.12 -0.61 -15.85
C LEU A 347 4.58 0.80 -15.54
N PHE A 348 3.30 0.96 -15.16
CA PHE A 348 2.70 2.27 -14.94
C PHE A 348 3.36 2.96 -13.74
N GLY A 349 4.04 4.08 -14.00
CA GLY A 349 4.76 4.88 -13.02
C GLY A 349 6.19 4.43 -12.70
N LYS A 350 6.74 3.42 -13.38
CA LYS A 350 8.05 2.81 -13.05
C LYS A 350 9.28 3.68 -13.37
N GLY A 351 9.18 4.63 -14.30
CA GLY A 351 10.25 5.61 -14.56
C GLY A 351 10.62 5.71 -16.04
N GLY A 352 9.94 6.59 -16.78
CA GLY A 352 10.21 6.92 -18.18
C GLY A 352 8.99 7.59 -18.82
N TYR A 353 9.15 8.51 -19.79
CA TYR A 353 8.01 9.30 -20.32
C TYR A 353 6.83 8.44 -20.82
N LYS A 354 7.11 7.25 -21.35
CA LYS A 354 6.09 6.30 -21.82
C LYS A 354 5.33 5.60 -20.69
N GLU A 355 5.91 5.53 -19.49
CA GLU A 355 5.40 4.76 -18.35
C GLU A 355 4.49 5.59 -17.44
N TYR A 356 4.42 6.91 -17.61
CA TYR A 356 3.43 7.75 -16.94
C TYR A 356 2.04 7.68 -17.60
N LYS A 357 1.91 6.90 -18.68
CA LYS A 357 0.64 6.54 -19.32
C LYS A 357 0.54 5.03 -19.37
N GLY A 358 -0.54 4.44 -18.89
CA GLY A 358 -0.63 2.98 -18.89
C GLY A 358 -1.82 2.43 -18.13
N PRO A 359 -1.84 1.09 -17.95
CA PRO A 359 -2.87 0.42 -17.19
C PRO A 359 -2.74 0.82 -15.71
N TYR A 360 -3.75 1.51 -15.22
CA TYR A 360 -4.03 1.70 -13.81
C TYR A 360 -4.88 0.51 -13.34
N ALA A 361 -4.32 -0.32 -12.47
CA ALA A 361 -4.99 -1.47 -11.90
C ALA A 361 -5.15 -1.29 -10.38
N VAL A 362 -6.35 -1.55 -9.87
CA VAL A 362 -6.64 -1.62 -8.45
C VAL A 362 -7.44 -2.89 -8.15
N HIS A 363 -7.19 -3.47 -6.99
CA HIS A 363 -8.01 -4.55 -6.45
C HIS A 363 -8.99 -3.98 -5.43
N VAL A 364 -10.26 -4.32 -5.59
CA VAL A 364 -11.35 -3.87 -4.73
C VAL A 364 -11.89 -5.07 -3.97
N THR A 365 -11.93 -4.96 -2.65
CA THR A 365 -12.41 -6.02 -1.76
C THR A 365 -13.60 -5.52 -0.96
N HIS A 366 -14.66 -6.32 -0.91
CA HIS A 366 -15.86 -6.07 -0.10
C HIS A 366 -15.78 -6.89 1.18
N SER A 367 -15.81 -6.24 2.34
CA SER A 367 -15.72 -6.90 3.66
C SER A 367 -17.07 -7.29 4.24
#